data_AF-A0A841PRJ0-F1
#
_entry.id   AF-A0A841PRJ0-F1
#
_cell.length_a   1.000
_cell.length_b   1.000
_cell.length_c   1.000
_cell.angle_alpha   90.00
_cell.angle_beta   90.00
_cell.angle_gamma   90.00
#
_symmetry.space_group_name_H-M   'P 1'
#
loop_
_entity.id
_entity.type
_entity.pdbx_description
1 polymer ?
#
loop_
_entity_poly.entity_id
_entity_poly.type
_entity_poly.pdbx_seq_one_letter_code
_entity_poly.pdbx_strand_id
1 'polypeptide(L)'
;MTKSIMKHVEREGVLQRIALTHGHPDHVGALNAILSENPIRVFVHELEISYVLGEKPFPGKKKAQKPSGRGHLQTFDDRFKEETGLRVHHTPGHSPGHVALHHEEDDVLIAGDASCQKKGN
;
A
#
# COMPACT_ATOMS: atom_id res chain seq x y z
N MET A 1 5.76 -14.60 4.39
CA MET A 1 4.76 -13.56 4.07
C MET A 1 4.13 -13.79 2.70
N THR A 2 4.86 -13.71 1.58
CA THR A 2 4.34 -13.88 0.19
C THR A 2 3.49 -15.14 -0.03
N LYS A 3 3.98 -16.33 0.36
CA LYS A 3 3.23 -17.59 0.22
C LYS A 3 1.88 -17.58 0.94
N SER A 4 1.78 -16.88 2.07
CA SER A 4 0.54 -16.78 2.83
C SER A 4 -0.48 -15.88 2.15
N ILE A 5 -0.01 -14.79 1.52
CA ILE A 5 -0.85 -13.87 0.74
C ILE A 5 -1.40 -14.60 -0.48
N MET A 6 -0.53 -15.23 -1.27
CA MET A 6 -0.94 -15.94 -2.48
C MET A 6 -1.90 -17.10 -2.17
N LYS A 7 -1.68 -17.84 -1.07
CA LYS A 7 -2.62 -18.88 -0.63
C LYS A 7 -4.01 -18.34 -0.29
N HIS A 8 -4.12 -17.13 0.24
CA HIS A 8 -5.44 -16.51 0.47
C HIS A 8 -6.05 -16.05 -0.84
N VAL A 9 -5.27 -15.42 -1.72
CA VAL A 9 -5.73 -15.05 -3.07
C VAL A 9 -6.32 -16.26 -3.77
N GLU A 10 -5.59 -17.37 -3.86
CA GLU A 10 -6.06 -18.62 -4.51
C GLU A 10 -7.40 -19.15 -3.95
N ARG A 11 -7.74 -18.83 -2.70
CA ARG A 11 -8.99 -19.25 -2.06
C ARG A 11 -10.15 -18.28 -2.30
N GLU A 12 -9.86 -16.99 -2.33
CA GLU A 12 -10.86 -15.92 -2.41
C GLU A 12 -11.12 -15.45 -3.86
N GLY A 13 -10.16 -15.64 -4.77
CA GLY A 13 -10.34 -15.31 -6.20
C GLY A 13 -9.08 -14.88 -6.94
N VAL A 14 -9.23 -13.98 -7.90
CA VAL A 14 -8.13 -13.50 -8.74
C VAL A 14 -7.63 -12.15 -8.21
N LEU A 15 -6.33 -12.03 -7.98
CA LEU A 15 -5.70 -10.77 -7.58
C LEU A 15 -5.63 -9.81 -8.78
N GLN A 16 -6.41 -8.73 -8.74
CA GLN A 16 -6.48 -7.76 -9.84
C GLN A 16 -5.57 -6.54 -9.65
N ARG A 17 -5.33 -6.14 -8.39
CA ARG A 17 -4.63 -4.91 -8.02
C ARG A 17 -4.16 -4.96 -6.57
N ILE A 18 -3.19 -4.12 -6.24
CA ILE A 18 -2.69 -3.93 -4.87
C ILE A 18 -2.85 -2.45 -4.53
N ALA A 19 -3.38 -2.14 -3.35
CA ALA A 19 -3.43 -0.77 -2.81
C ALA A 19 -2.59 -0.71 -1.54
N LEU A 20 -1.66 0.25 -1.47
CA LEU A 20 -0.78 0.45 -0.33
C LEU A 20 -1.30 1.60 0.54
N THR A 21 -1.40 1.38 1.84
CA THR A 21 -1.66 2.44 2.82
C THR A 21 -0.46 3.37 2.94
N HIS A 22 0.75 2.82 2.91
CA HIS A 22 2.01 3.56 2.86
C HIS A 22 3.17 2.66 2.41
N GLY A 23 4.36 3.25 2.27
CA GLY A 23 5.49 2.63 1.60
C GLY A 23 6.55 1.95 2.47
N HIS A 24 6.31 1.73 3.77
CA HIS A 24 7.32 1.16 4.66
C HIS A 24 7.68 -0.31 4.33
N PRO A 25 8.89 -0.79 4.69
CA PRO A 25 9.40 -2.09 4.27
C PRO A 25 8.53 -3.30 4.66
N ASP A 26 7.86 -3.23 5.81
CA ASP A 26 6.93 -4.25 6.30
C ASP A 26 5.59 -4.28 5.54
N HIS A 27 5.26 -3.20 4.82
CA HIS A 27 4.07 -3.09 3.96
C HIS A 27 4.37 -3.42 2.49
N VAL A 28 5.58 -3.11 2.01
CA VAL A 28 5.97 -3.35 0.60
C VAL A 28 6.86 -4.58 0.38
N GLY A 29 7.31 -5.24 1.45
CA GLY A 29 8.34 -6.27 1.38
C GLY A 29 7.98 -7.50 0.52
N ALA A 30 6.70 -7.81 0.37
CA ALA A 30 6.24 -8.92 -0.49
C ALA A 30 6.03 -8.51 -1.95
N LEU A 31 6.03 -7.20 -2.26
CA LEU A 31 5.51 -6.66 -3.51
C LEU A 31 6.25 -7.21 -4.74
N ASN A 32 7.59 -7.17 -4.73
CA ASN A 32 8.39 -7.64 -5.87
C ASN A 32 8.18 -9.13 -6.17
N ALA A 33 7.98 -9.95 -5.13
CA ALA A 33 7.74 -11.38 -5.30
C ALA A 33 6.32 -11.69 -5.80
N ILE A 34 5.31 -10.90 -5.39
CA ILE A 34 3.95 -11.03 -5.94
C ILE A 34 3.94 -10.61 -7.42
N LEU A 35 4.59 -9.49 -7.73
CA LEU A 35 4.61 -8.90 -9.07
C LEU A 35 5.38 -9.73 -10.10
N SER A 36 6.36 -10.53 -9.69
CA SER A 36 7.08 -11.42 -10.61
C SER A 36 6.18 -12.51 -11.20
N GLU A 37 5.14 -12.90 -10.47
CA GLU A 37 4.17 -13.91 -10.93
C GLU A 37 2.87 -13.26 -11.43
N ASN A 38 2.55 -12.06 -10.93
CA ASN A 38 1.30 -11.34 -11.21
C ASN A 38 1.61 -9.87 -11.54
N PRO A 39 1.88 -9.52 -12.80
CA PRO A 39 2.26 -8.17 -13.20
C PRO A 39 1.04 -7.23 -13.21
N ILE A 40 0.56 -6.85 -12.03
CA ILE A 40 -0.63 -6.03 -11.82
C ILE A 40 -0.28 -4.61 -11.37
N ARG A 41 -1.30 -3.74 -11.32
CA ARG A 41 -1.16 -2.35 -10.87
C ARG A 41 -1.03 -2.28 -9.34
N VAL A 42 -0.15 -1.40 -8.87
CA VAL A 42 0.04 -1.11 -7.45
C VAL A 42 -0.26 0.36 -7.21
N PHE A 43 -1.29 0.64 -6.43
CA PHE A 43 -1.70 1.99 -6.10
C PHE A 43 -1.01 2.45 -4.81
N VAL A 44 -0.43 3.64 -4.86
CA VAL A 44 0.26 4.27 -3.73
C VAL A 44 0.15 5.79 -3.85
N HIS A 45 0.16 6.49 -2.72
CA HIS A 45 0.15 7.96 -2.74
C HIS A 45 1.41 8.51 -3.42
N GLU A 46 1.26 9.60 -4.17
CA GLU A 46 2.35 10.20 -4.97
C GLU A 46 3.61 10.53 -4.14
N LEU A 47 3.39 11.03 -2.93
CA LEU A 47 4.44 11.40 -1.98
C LEU A 47 5.27 10.19 -1.52
N GLU A 48 4.72 8.97 -1.56
CA GLU A 48 5.43 7.76 -1.16
C GLU A 48 6.32 7.18 -2.26
N ILE A 49 6.06 7.49 -3.53
CA ILE A 49 6.68 6.82 -4.69
C ILE A 49 8.21 6.87 -4.60
N SER A 50 8.79 8.05 -4.34
CA SER A 50 10.25 8.21 -4.25
C SER A 50 10.88 7.42 -3.09
N TYR A 51 10.13 7.20 -2.00
CA TYR A 51 10.59 6.40 -0.87
C TYR A 51 10.44 4.89 -1.14
N VAL A 52 9.33 4.47 -1.75
CA VAL A 52 9.05 3.08 -2.14
C VAL A 52 10.08 2.58 -3.17
N LEU A 53 10.44 3.44 -4.12
CA LEU A 53 11.47 3.17 -5.12
C LEU A 53 12.90 3.28 -4.56
N GLY A 54 13.06 3.60 -3.27
CA GLY A 54 14.37 3.69 -2.63
C GLY A 54 15.24 4.85 -3.14
N GLU A 55 14.64 5.86 -3.77
CA GLU A 55 15.34 7.05 -4.27
C GLU A 55 15.66 8.03 -3.14
N LYS A 56 14.79 8.05 -2.11
CA LYS A 56 14.94 8.87 -0.90
C LYS A 56 14.73 8.03 0.34
N PRO A 57 15.42 8.33 1.46
CA PRO A 57 15.06 7.77 2.75
C PRO A 57 13.76 8.41 3.26
N PHE A 58 12.92 7.62 3.92
CA PHE A 58 11.78 8.15 4.69
C PHE A 58 12.23 9.16 5.75
N PRO A 59 11.40 10.15 6.12
CA PRO A 59 11.71 11.10 7.18
C PRO A 59 12.20 10.40 8.46
N GLY A 60 13.29 10.88 9.04
CA GLY A 60 13.90 10.29 10.24
C GLY A 60 14.73 9.02 10.00
N LYS A 61 14.82 8.51 8.77
CA LYS A 61 15.71 7.39 8.41
C LYS A 61 16.98 7.91 7.73
N LYS A 62 18.10 7.23 7.98
CA LYS A 62 19.40 7.56 7.37
C LYS A 62 19.64 6.91 6.01
N LYS A 63 18.95 5.79 5.73
CA LYS A 63 19.14 4.99 4.52
C LYS A 63 17.80 4.80 3.82
N ALA A 64 17.82 4.85 2.49
CA ALA A 64 16.70 4.44 1.67
C ALA A 64 16.49 2.93 1.77
N GLN A 65 15.25 2.49 1.59
CA GLN A 65 14.90 1.08 1.57
C GLN A 65 15.20 0.46 0.20
N LYS A 66 15.04 -0.87 0.10
CA LYS A 66 15.14 -1.54 -1.20
C LYS A 66 13.96 -1.14 -2.10
N PRO A 67 14.20 -0.85 -3.40
CA PRO A 67 13.15 -0.50 -4.34
C PRO A 67 12.10 -1.61 -4.41
N SER A 68 10.83 -1.23 -4.39
CA SER A 68 9.70 -2.13 -4.50
C SER A 68 8.70 -1.64 -5.55
N GLY A 69 8.08 -2.55 -6.31
CA GLY A 69 7.00 -2.22 -7.25
C GLY A 69 7.42 -1.47 -8.51
N ARG A 70 8.71 -1.47 -8.87
CA ARG A 70 9.25 -0.72 -10.01
C ARG A 70 8.52 -1.09 -11.31
N GLY A 71 7.97 -0.09 -12.01
CA GLY A 71 7.21 -0.28 -13.25
C GLY A 71 5.72 -0.61 -13.04
N HIS A 72 5.27 -0.80 -11.80
CA HIS A 72 3.88 -1.15 -11.45
C HIS A 72 3.15 -0.08 -10.63
N LEU A 73 3.89 0.88 -10.05
CA LEU A 73 3.31 1.93 -9.19
C LEU A 73 2.44 2.89 -9.98
N GLN A 74 1.27 3.21 -9.44
CA GLN A 74 0.32 4.21 -9.92
C GLN A 74 -0.20 5.03 -8.75
N THR A 75 -0.57 6.28 -9.00
CA THR A 75 -1.26 7.10 -8.00
C THR A 75 -2.73 6.72 -7.93
N PHE A 76 -3.35 6.94 -6.77
CA PHE A 76 -4.80 6.86 -6.66
C PHE A 76 -5.45 7.95 -7.52
N ASP A 77 -6.44 7.58 -8.32
CA ASP A 77 -7.22 8.46 -9.19
C ASP A 77 -8.71 8.07 -9.12
N ASP A 78 -9.56 8.81 -9.84
CA ASP A 78 -11.01 8.54 -9.85
C ASP A 78 -11.34 7.14 -10.35
N ARG A 79 -10.54 6.60 -11.28
CA ARG A 79 -10.71 5.23 -11.80
C ARG A 79 -10.51 4.19 -10.69
N PHE A 80 -9.57 4.41 -9.77
CA PHE A 80 -9.43 3.52 -8.61
C PHE A 80 -10.72 3.47 -7.79
N LYS A 81 -11.36 4.63 -7.52
CA LYS A 81 -12.62 4.67 -6.77
C LYS A 81 -13.73 3.96 -7.54
N GLU A 82 -13.88 4.22 -8.83
CA GLU A 82 -14.88 3.58 -9.68
C GLU A 82 -14.72 2.05 -9.76
N GLU A 83 -13.47 1.56 -9.84
CA GLU A 83 -13.17 0.13 -9.94
C GLU A 83 -13.32 -0.63 -8.61
N THR A 84 -13.20 0.07 -7.46
CA THR A 84 -13.07 -0.57 -6.14
C THR A 84 -14.19 -0.22 -5.16
N GLY A 85 -14.91 0.88 -5.39
CA GLY A 85 -15.79 1.49 -4.38
C GLY A 85 -15.06 2.16 -3.22
N LEU A 86 -13.71 2.14 -3.20
CA LEU A 86 -12.92 2.65 -2.08
C LEU A 86 -12.57 4.12 -2.29
N ARG A 87 -12.97 4.95 -1.32
CA ARG A 87 -12.51 6.31 -1.18
C ARG A 87 -11.15 6.35 -0.48
N VAL A 88 -10.23 7.12 -1.05
CA VAL A 88 -8.89 7.30 -0.49
C VAL A 88 -8.84 8.58 0.35
N HIS A 89 -8.41 8.46 1.60
CA HIS A 89 -8.22 9.59 2.51
C HIS A 89 -6.74 9.79 2.78
N HIS A 90 -6.18 10.92 2.34
CA HIS A 90 -4.82 11.31 2.71
C HIS A 90 -4.77 11.61 4.21
N THR A 91 -3.95 10.84 4.93
CA THR A 91 -3.85 10.85 6.39
C THR A 91 -2.38 10.88 6.80
N PRO A 92 -1.64 11.96 6.46
CA PRO A 92 -0.21 12.05 6.71
C PRO A 92 0.10 12.05 8.21
N GLY A 93 1.27 11.51 8.56
CA GLY A 93 1.75 11.49 9.95
C GLY A 93 2.74 10.36 10.18
N HIS A 94 2.28 9.11 10.03
CA HIS A 94 3.15 7.93 10.08
C HIS A 94 4.16 7.92 8.92
N SER A 95 3.69 8.23 7.71
CA SER A 95 4.52 8.56 6.55
C SER A 95 3.93 9.77 5.78
N PRO A 96 4.71 10.44 4.93
CA PRO A 96 4.25 11.63 4.19
C PRO A 96 3.02 11.40 3.31
N GLY A 97 2.94 10.26 2.62
CA GLY A 97 1.79 9.91 1.79
C GLY A 97 0.96 8.77 2.37
N HIS A 98 0.88 8.64 3.70
CA HIS A 98 -0.01 7.67 4.31
C HIS A 98 -1.47 7.92 3.91
N VAL A 99 -2.21 6.85 3.59
CA VAL A 99 -3.63 6.89 3.26
C VAL A 99 -4.43 5.85 4.04
N ALA A 100 -5.70 6.19 4.28
CA ALA A 100 -6.72 5.24 4.71
C ALA A 100 -7.70 4.99 3.56
N LEU A 101 -8.22 3.77 3.46
CA LEU A 101 -9.18 3.37 2.42
C LEU A 101 -10.55 3.14 3.07
N HIS A 102 -11.56 3.89 2.64
CA HIS A 102 -12.92 3.79 3.16
C HIS A 102 -13.83 3.17 2.10
N HIS A 103 -14.43 2.03 2.43
CA HIS A 103 -15.53 1.50 1.65
C HIS A 103 -16.82 2.17 2.13
N GLU A 104 -17.30 3.15 1.36
CA GLU A 104 -18.43 4.03 1.76
C GLU A 104 -19.76 3.25 1.85
N GLU A 105 -19.92 2.17 1.07
CA GLU A 105 -21.15 1.36 1.05
C GLU A 105 -21.31 0.49 2.32
N ASP A 106 -20.24 -0.17 2.75
CA ASP A 106 -20.25 -1.01 3.95
C ASP A 106 -19.86 -0.26 5.24
N ASP A 107 -19.52 1.02 5.12
CA ASP A 107 -18.95 1.85 6.19
C ASP A 107 -17.73 1.22 6.89
N VAL A 108 -16.81 0.65 6.09
CA VAL A 108 -15.60 -0.02 6.57
C VAL A 108 -14.36 0.79 6.23
N LEU A 109 -13.55 1.13 7.25
CA LEU A 109 -12.30 1.85 7.09
C LEU A 109 -11.08 0.95 7.30
N ILE A 110 -10.24 0.82 6.28
CA ILE A 110 -8.89 0.27 6.39
C ILE A 110 -7.95 1.43 6.74
N ALA A 111 -7.69 1.61 8.04
CA ALA A 111 -6.99 2.77 8.57
C ALA A 111 -5.47 2.78 8.36
N GLY A 112 -4.86 1.62 8.03
CA GLY A 112 -3.40 1.49 8.01
C GLY A 112 -2.77 1.80 9.38
N ASP A 113 -1.66 2.52 9.37
CA ASP A 113 -0.89 2.87 10.57
C ASP A 113 -1.27 4.28 11.10
N ALA A 114 -2.48 4.76 10.77
CA ALA A 114 -3.00 6.04 11.25
C ALA A 114 -3.17 6.08 12.78
N SER A 115 -3.40 4.92 13.43
CA SER A 115 -3.51 4.81 14.87
C SER A 115 -2.36 3.97 15.44
N CYS A 116 -1.46 4.59 16.19
CA CYS A 116 -0.44 3.86 16.96
C CYS A 116 -0.89 3.70 18.42
N GLN A 117 -1.16 2.47 18.85
CA GLN A 117 -1.40 2.18 20.25
C GLN A 117 -0.06 2.09 21.01
N LYS A 118 0.24 3.08 21.85
CA LYS A 118 1.51 3.14 22.62
C LYS A 118 1.50 2.33 23.92
N LYS A 119 0.32 1.98 24.43
CA LYS A 119 0.12 1.08 25.57
C LYS A 119 -1.13 0.24 25.31
N GLY A 120 -0.92 -1.05 25.09
CA GLY A 120 -1.96 -2.04 25.38
C GLY A 120 -2.32 -1.92 26.84
N ASN A 121 -3.61 -1.80 27.15
CA ASN A 121 -4.04 -2.30 28.45
C ASN A 121 -3.91 -3.83 28.41
#